data_AF-A0AAU9L7Y2-F1
#
_entry.id   AF-A0AAU9L7Y2-F1
#
_cell.length_a   1.000
_cell.length_b   1.000
_cell.length_c   1.000
_cell.angle_alpha   90.00
_cell.angle_beta   90.00
_cell.angle_gamma   90.00
#
_symmetry.space_group_name_H-M   'P 1'
#
loop_
_entity.id
_entity.type
_entity.pdbx_description
1 polymer ?
#
loop_
_entity_poly.entity_id
_entity_poly.type
_entity_poly.pdbx_seq_one_letter_code
_entity_poly.pdbx_strand_id
1 'polypeptide(L)'
;MNPKVRDLYKRFLFVGRDYPLGLAYTREKVKDAFFQNRKLTDPVLIKKAIKRGRWMVREMVGVIQLKKYRTLNSRYTSEDLREKLRAIESRRVL
;
A
#
# COMPACT_ATOMS: atom_id res chain seq x y z
N MET A 1 14.25 -6.59 -21.41
CA MET A 1 13.61 -6.27 -20.10
C MET A 1 12.68 -7.40 -19.68
N ASN A 2 12.92 -8.02 -18.52
CA ASN A 2 12.14 -9.15 -17.98
C ASN A 2 10.63 -8.82 -17.86
N PRO A 3 9.71 -9.63 -18.41
CA PRO A 3 8.26 -9.36 -18.37
C PRO A 3 7.70 -9.18 -16.95
N LYS A 4 8.21 -9.94 -15.98
CA LYS A 4 7.75 -9.88 -14.58
C LYS A 4 8.14 -8.57 -13.89
N VAL A 5 9.28 -8.00 -14.26
CA VAL A 5 9.75 -6.69 -13.77
C VAL A 5 8.84 -5.58 -14.30
N ARG A 6 8.47 -5.66 -15.60
CA ARG A 6 7.55 -4.72 -16.24
C ARG A 6 6.15 -4.78 -15.62
N ASP A 7 5.61 -5.98 -15.39
CA ASP A 7 4.34 -6.20 -14.68
C ASP A 7 4.37 -5.53 -13.30
N LEU A 8 5.42 -5.77 -12.53
CA LEU A 8 5.56 -5.18 -11.20
C LEU A 8 5.56 -3.64 -11.24
N TYR A 9 6.30 -3.03 -12.16
CA TYR A 9 6.32 -1.58 -12.31
C TYR A 9 4.93 -1.01 -12.64
N LYS A 10 4.20 -1.65 -13.56
CA LYS A 10 2.82 -1.26 -13.89
C LYS A 10 1.88 -1.33 -12.68
N ARG A 11 2.01 -2.37 -11.84
CA ARG A 11 1.21 -2.51 -10.60
C ARG A 11 1.45 -1.35 -9.64
N PHE A 12 2.70 -0.94 -9.46
CA PHE A 12 3.04 0.23 -8.64
C PHE A 12 2.40 1.51 -9.18
N LEU A 13 2.45 1.74 -10.50
CA LEU A 13 1.82 2.91 -11.10
C LEU A 13 0.29 2.88 -11.00
N PHE A 14 -0.31 1.71 -11.09
CA PHE A 14 -1.75 1.55 -10.94
C PHE A 14 -2.19 1.88 -9.51
N VAL A 15 -1.57 1.25 -8.50
CA VAL A 15 -1.87 1.48 -7.08
C VAL A 15 -1.49 2.89 -6.63
N GLY A 16 -0.44 3.48 -7.21
CA GLY A 16 -0.01 4.85 -6.94
C GLY A 16 -1.07 5.93 -7.22
N ARG A 17 -2.05 5.65 -8.10
CA ARG A 17 -3.16 6.59 -8.38
C ARG A 17 -4.03 6.86 -7.14
N ASP A 18 -4.25 5.83 -6.34
CA ASP A 18 -5.09 5.89 -5.13
C ASP A 18 -4.29 6.14 -3.86
N TYR A 19 -2.95 6.10 -3.96
CA TYR A 19 -2.06 6.27 -2.81
C TYR A 19 -2.24 7.65 -2.16
N PRO A 20 -2.14 7.79 -0.82
CA PRO A 20 -2.44 9.06 -0.14
C PRO A 20 -1.66 10.27 -0.68
N LEU A 21 -0.41 10.08 -1.10
CA LEU A 21 0.48 11.12 -1.65
C LEU A 21 0.41 11.23 -3.19
N GLY A 22 -0.41 10.39 -3.83
CA GLY A 22 -0.66 10.42 -5.27
C GLY A 22 0.42 9.79 -6.14
N LEU A 23 0.12 9.76 -7.45
CA LEU A 23 0.90 9.02 -8.46
C LEU A 23 2.29 9.61 -8.68
N ALA A 24 2.44 10.94 -8.64
CA ALA A 24 3.74 11.58 -8.87
C ALA A 24 4.77 11.12 -7.84
N TYR A 25 4.40 11.18 -6.55
CA TYR A 25 5.23 10.71 -5.44
C TYR A 25 5.57 9.22 -5.57
N THR A 26 4.56 8.37 -5.79
CA THR A 26 4.78 6.93 -5.93
C THR A 26 5.69 6.61 -7.12
N ARG A 27 5.47 7.25 -8.27
CA ARG A 27 6.24 7.01 -9.50
C ARG A 27 7.72 7.32 -9.30
N GLU A 28 8.03 8.43 -8.64
CA GLU A 28 9.41 8.83 -8.34
C GLU A 28 10.10 7.78 -7.46
N LYS A 29 9.51 7.45 -6.30
CA LYS A 29 10.08 6.47 -5.36
C LYS A 29 10.25 5.07 -5.97
N VAL A 30 9.29 4.64 -6.79
CA VAL A 30 9.36 3.35 -7.46
C VAL A 30 10.43 3.36 -8.55
N LYS A 31 10.56 4.45 -9.32
CA LYS A 31 11.64 4.60 -10.31
C LYS A 31 13.01 4.46 -9.64
N ASP A 32 13.23 5.14 -8.52
CA ASP A 32 14.49 5.08 -7.78
C ASP A 32 14.80 3.67 -7.28
N ALA A 33 13.81 2.99 -6.69
CA ALA A 33 13.97 1.63 -6.20
C ALA A 33 14.31 0.62 -7.32
N PHE A 34 13.72 0.78 -8.50
CA PHE A 34 14.07 -0.05 -9.67
C PHE A 34 15.47 0.29 -10.20
N PHE A 35 15.85 1.57 -10.20
CA PHE A 35 17.14 2.03 -10.69
C PHE A 35 18.31 1.59 -9.80
N GLN A 36 18.09 1.50 -8.49
CA GLN A 36 19.06 0.92 -7.54
C GLN A 36 19.35 -0.55 -7.86
N ASN A 37 18.35 -1.30 -8.33
CA ASN A 37 18.48 -2.71 -8.67
C ASN A 37 18.86 -2.97 -10.14
N ARG A 38 19.20 -1.93 -10.93
CA ARG A 38 19.42 -2.07 -12.38
C ARG A 38 20.57 -2.99 -12.77
N LYS A 39 21.57 -3.15 -11.89
CA LYS A 39 22.76 -3.98 -12.12
C LYS A 39 22.59 -5.43 -11.63
N LEU A 40 21.43 -5.81 -11.10
CA LEU A 40 21.17 -7.19 -10.72
C LEU A 40 21.14 -8.08 -11.98
N THR A 41 22.05 -9.05 -12.03
CA THR A 41 22.14 -10.05 -13.11
C THR A 41 21.73 -11.44 -12.65
N ASP A 42 21.94 -11.78 -11.38
CA ASP A 42 21.59 -13.08 -10.82
C ASP A 42 20.05 -13.32 -10.85
N PRO A 43 19.59 -14.38 -11.54
CA PRO A 43 18.18 -14.76 -11.59
C PRO A 43 17.53 -14.96 -10.21
N VAL A 44 18.26 -15.48 -9.22
CA VAL A 44 17.71 -15.76 -7.88
C VAL A 44 17.44 -14.44 -7.14
N LEU A 45 18.41 -13.53 -7.16
CA LEU A 45 18.24 -12.20 -6.57
C LEU A 45 17.14 -11.39 -7.26
N ILE A 46 17.00 -11.48 -8.59
CA ILE A 46 15.91 -10.83 -9.33
C ILE A 46 14.55 -11.37 -8.85
N LYS A 47 14.42 -12.69 -8.70
CA LYS A 47 13.20 -13.32 -8.18
C LYS A 47 12.86 -12.81 -6.77
N LYS A 48 13.87 -12.70 -5.90
CA LYS A 48 13.72 -12.19 -4.52
C LYS A 48 13.28 -10.71 -4.51
N ALA A 49 13.90 -9.88 -5.35
CA ALA A 49 13.53 -8.47 -5.50
C ALA A 49 12.09 -8.30 -6.00
N ILE A 50 11.68 -9.10 -7.01
CA ILE A 50 10.29 -9.09 -7.50
C ILE A 50 9.32 -9.51 -6.40
N LYS A 51 9.64 -10.57 -5.62
CA LYS A 51 8.80 -11.03 -4.50
C LYS A 51 8.62 -9.91 -3.47
N ARG A 52 9.70 -9.23 -3.09
CA ARG A 52 9.65 -8.07 -2.18
C ARG A 52 8.80 -6.94 -2.75
N GLY A 53 8.95 -6.61 -4.04
CA GLY A 53 8.14 -5.59 -4.69
C GLY A 53 6.65 -5.92 -4.69
N ARG A 54 6.27 -7.17 -4.97
CA ARG A 54 4.85 -7.60 -4.90
C ARG A 54 4.28 -7.48 -3.49
N TRP A 55 5.07 -7.79 -2.47
CA TRP A 55 4.68 -7.59 -1.08
C TRP A 55 4.45 -6.09 -0.79
N MET A 56 5.36 -5.22 -1.21
CA MET A 56 5.21 -3.76 -1.03
C MET A 56 3.95 -3.20 -1.72
N VAL A 57 3.58 -3.71 -2.89
CA VAL A 57 2.30 -3.33 -3.54
C VAL A 57 1.10 -3.66 -2.65
N ARG A 58 1.12 -4.80 -1.92
CA ARG A 58 0.04 -5.15 -0.98
C ARG A 58 0.01 -4.21 0.23
N GLU A 59 1.16 -3.82 0.75
CA GLU A 59 1.25 -2.82 1.83
C GLU A 59 0.65 -1.49 1.39
N MET A 60 0.97 -1.04 0.17
CA MET A 60 0.37 0.19 -0.39
C MET A 60 -1.16 0.09 -0.48
N VAL A 61 -1.70 -1.06 -0.91
CA VAL A 61 -3.14 -1.30 -0.93
C VAL A 61 -3.73 -1.23 0.49
N GLY A 62 -3.06 -1.79 1.49
CA GLY A 62 -3.46 -1.69 2.89
C GLY A 62 -3.53 -0.24 3.38
N VAL A 63 -2.53 0.57 3.06
CA VAL A 63 -2.52 2.01 3.39
C VAL A 63 -3.68 2.75 2.71
N ILE A 64 -3.98 2.43 1.46
CA ILE A 64 -5.11 3.01 0.72
C ILE A 64 -6.43 2.64 1.38
N GLN A 65 -6.61 1.37 1.74
CA GLN A 65 -7.81 0.89 2.45
C GLN A 65 -7.98 1.59 3.80
N LEU A 66 -6.89 1.79 4.55
CA LEU A 66 -6.92 2.51 5.83
C LEU A 66 -7.34 3.98 5.66
N LYS A 67 -6.81 4.67 4.63
CA LYS A 67 -7.24 6.05 4.31
C LYS A 67 -8.74 6.10 3.98
N LYS A 68 -9.23 5.16 3.16
CA LYS A 68 -10.65 5.05 2.79
C LYS A 68 -11.52 4.79 4.03
N TYR A 69 -11.13 3.84 4.87
CA TYR A 69 -11.81 3.53 6.13
C TYR A 69 -11.88 4.75 7.06
N ARG A 70 -10.75 5.43 7.30
CA ARG A 70 -10.71 6.65 8.14
C ARG A 70 -11.66 7.73 7.63
N THR A 71 -11.72 7.92 6.31
CA THR A 71 -12.61 8.89 5.67
C THR A 71 -14.08 8.51 5.88
N LEU A 72 -14.45 7.24 5.67
CA LEU A 72 -15.81 6.76 5.90
C LEU A 72 -16.21 6.87 7.36
N ASN A 73 -15.35 6.42 8.28
CA ASN A 73 -15.59 6.49 9.72
C ASN A 73 -15.74 7.95 10.20
N SER A 74 -15.01 8.89 9.60
CA SER A 74 -15.18 10.31 9.94
C SER A 74 -16.50 10.89 9.46
N ARG A 75 -17.04 10.41 8.33
CA ARG A 75 -18.25 10.97 7.70
C ARG A 75 -19.54 10.35 8.22
N TYR A 76 -19.52 9.05 8.54
CA TYR A 76 -20.73 8.27 8.79
C TYR A 76 -20.87 7.79 10.23
N THR A 77 -19.83 7.89 11.05
CA THR A 77 -19.90 7.46 12.46
C THR A 77 -20.35 8.64 13.32
N SER A 78 -21.64 8.66 13.66
CA SER A 78 -22.25 9.63 14.58
C SER A 78 -21.63 9.55 15.98
N GLU A 79 -21.73 10.63 16.75
CA GLU A 79 -21.19 10.66 18.12
C GLU A 79 -21.87 9.61 19.02
N ASP A 80 -23.18 9.39 18.86
CA ASP A 80 -23.93 8.32 19.53
C ASP A 80 -23.36 6.92 19.21
N LEU A 81 -23.01 6.65 17.94
CA LEU A 81 -22.40 5.38 17.57
C LEU A 81 -20.99 5.23 18.16
N ARG A 82 -20.22 6.32 18.21
CA ARG A 82 -18.87 6.34 18.85
C ARG A 82 -18.97 6.04 20.33
N GLU A 83 -19.95 6.63 21.01
CA GLU A 83 -20.20 6.39 22.43
C GLU A 83 -20.61 4.94 22.72
N LYS A 84 -21.50 4.38 21.90
CA LYS A 84 -21.88 2.95 21.97
C LYS A 84 -20.68 2.02 21.75
N LEU A 85 -19.83 2.31 20.76
CA LEU A 85 -18.62 1.53 20.49
C LEU A 85 -17.64 1.59 21.67
N ARG A 86 -17.38 2.79 22.22
CA ARG A 86 -16.56 2.96 23.44
C ARG A 86 -17.11 2.14 24.60
N ALA A 87 -18.42 2.19 24.84
CA ALA A 87 -19.07 1.45 25.93
C ALA A 87 -19.01 -0.08 25.76
N ILE A 88 -18.94 -0.59 24.53
CA ILE A 88 -18.73 -2.02 24.25
C ILE A 88 -17.28 -2.41 24.54
N GLU A 89 -16.31 -1.60 24.12
CA GLU A 89 -14.88 -1.84 24.40
C GLU A 89 -14.62 -1.87 25.91
N SER A 90 -15.14 -0.91 26.68
CA SER A 90 -14.99 -0.87 28.13
C SER A 90 -15.56 -2.12 28.83
N ARG A 91 -16.69 -2.64 28.34
CA ARG A 91 -17.32 -3.85 28.89
C ARG A 91 -16.57 -5.14 28.60
N ARG A 92 -15.78 -5.17 27.52
CA ARG A 92 -15.00 -6.35 27.13
C ARG A 92 -13.70 -6.51 27.92
N VAL A 93 -13.30 -5.45 28.65
CA VAL A 93 -12.06 -5.38 29.43
C VAL A 93 -12.29 -5.71 30.92
N LEU A 94 -13.55 -5.87 31.34
CA LEU A 94 -13.97 -6.37 32.66
C LEU A 94 -14.29 -7.87 32.58
#